data_AF-A0A535Y7V3-F1
#
_entry.id   AF-A0A535Y7V3-F1
#
_cell.length_a   1.000
_cell.length_b   1.000
_cell.length_c   1.000
_cell.angle_alpha   90.00
_cell.angle_beta   90.00
_cell.angle_gamma   90.00
#
_symmetry.space_group_name_H-M   'P 1'
#
loop_
_entity.id
_entity.type
_entity.pdbx_description
1 polymer ?
#
loop_
_entity_poly.entity_id
_entity_poly.type
_entity_poly.pdbx_seq_one_letter_code
_entity_poly.pdbx_strand_id
1 'polypeptide(L)'
;TQAMVGGGDVTYQAWIEMLPGSSRPVPLSVTGGDSVTVAITQTGASDWSIAMKNNTTGERYTTTVKYVSSNSSAEWVQEAPSVGRGLVPLDNFGTLTFTSASAVRDGAKMDVRALDAHAITMINGARQAIATPSVIGADGASFSVTRTQAPSDGATPRRRRG
;
A
#
# COMPACT_ATOMS: atom_id res chain seq x y z
N THR A 1 -0.35 5.13 -3.06
CA THR A 1 0.48 6.36 -3.02
C THR A 1 1.80 5.99 -2.36
N GLN A 2 2.82 6.84 -2.46
CA GLN A 2 4.09 6.67 -1.75
C GLN A 2 4.56 8.00 -1.19
N ALA A 3 5.37 7.93 -0.14
CA ALA A 3 6.19 9.02 0.37
C ALA A 3 7.67 8.64 0.20
N MET A 4 8.50 9.59 -0.22
CA MET A 4 9.94 9.43 -0.37
C MET A 4 10.63 10.54 0.41
N VAL A 5 11.58 10.17 1.27
CA VAL A 5 12.37 11.12 2.06
C VAL A 5 13.74 11.28 1.41
N GLY A 6 14.11 12.52 1.04
CA GLY A 6 15.39 12.83 0.43
C GLY A 6 15.85 14.24 0.79
N GLY A 7 17.08 14.39 1.26
CA GLY A 7 17.66 15.72 1.56
C GLY A 7 16.96 16.51 2.67
N GLY A 8 16.07 15.88 3.45
CA GLY A 8 15.23 16.55 4.46
C GLY A 8 13.80 16.83 4.00
N ASP A 9 13.52 16.67 2.70
CA ASP A 9 12.20 16.89 2.12
C ASP A 9 11.45 15.58 1.92
N VAL A 10 10.11 15.65 2.00
CA VAL A 10 9.21 14.54 1.71
C VAL A 10 8.49 14.80 0.39
N THR A 11 8.65 13.90 -0.57
CA THR A 11 7.90 13.91 -1.83
C THR A 11 6.82 12.85 -1.81
N TYR A 12 5.61 13.23 -2.21
CA TYR A 12 4.45 12.34 -2.29
C TYR A 12 4.07 12.09 -3.75
N GLN A 13 3.67 10.85 -4.07
CA GLN A 13 3.28 10.49 -5.43
C GLN A 13 2.21 9.40 -5.45
N ALA A 14 1.22 9.54 -6.34
CA ALA A 14 0.33 8.46 -6.72
C ALA A 14 0.91 7.69 -7.91
N TRP A 15 0.73 6.36 -7.91
CA TRP A 15 1.29 5.47 -8.93
C TRP A 15 0.42 4.22 -9.08
N ILE A 16 0.57 3.54 -10.21
CA ILE A 16 -0.01 2.21 -10.48
C ILE A 16 1.08 1.27 -11.01
N GLU A 17 0.91 -0.02 -10.81
CA GLU A 17 1.83 -1.06 -11.29
C GLU A 17 1.05 -2.28 -11.73
N MET A 18 1.48 -2.86 -12.85
CA MET A 18 0.96 -4.13 -13.36
C MET A 18 2.16 -5.04 -13.59
N LEU A 19 2.37 -5.99 -12.67
CA LEU A 19 3.48 -6.93 -12.76
C LEU A 19 3.43 -7.75 -14.06
N PRO A 20 4.57 -8.11 -14.66
CA PRO A 20 5.95 -7.84 -14.21
C PRO A 20 6.49 -6.46 -14.64
N GLY A 21 5.66 -5.56 -15.16
CA GLY A 21 6.08 -4.21 -15.52
C GLY A 21 6.41 -3.36 -14.29
N SER A 22 7.21 -2.31 -14.47
CA SER A 22 7.54 -1.35 -13.42
C SER A 22 6.35 -0.47 -13.06
N SER A 23 6.32 -0.01 -11.81
CA SER A 23 5.44 1.06 -11.36
C SER A 23 5.59 2.33 -12.21
N ARG A 24 4.47 3.05 -12.39
CA ARG A 24 4.42 4.32 -13.11
C ARG A 24 3.63 5.36 -12.31
N PRO A 25 4.14 6.61 -12.19
CA PRO A 25 3.39 7.71 -11.61
C PRO A 25 2.10 7.99 -12.39
N VAL A 26 1.08 8.52 -11.70
CA VAL A 26 -0.16 8.99 -12.32
C VAL A 26 -0.39 10.46 -12.00
N PRO A 27 -1.07 11.22 -12.88
CA PRO A 27 -1.35 12.64 -12.67
C PRO A 27 -2.49 12.83 -11.63
N LEU A 28 -2.20 12.47 -10.38
CA LEU A 28 -3.05 12.71 -9.22
C LEU A 28 -2.18 13.31 -8.11
N SER A 29 -2.44 14.56 -7.75
CA SER A 29 -1.69 15.24 -6.70
C SER A 29 -2.09 14.67 -5.34
N VAL A 30 -1.10 14.31 -4.53
CA VAL A 30 -1.28 13.81 -3.16
C VAL A 30 -0.24 14.43 -2.27
N THR A 31 -0.61 14.73 -1.02
CA THR A 31 0.26 15.30 0.00
C THR A 31 0.03 14.62 1.35
N GLY A 32 0.90 14.89 2.32
CA GLY A 32 0.75 14.37 3.68
C GLY A 32 -0.57 14.83 4.31
N GLY A 33 -1.36 13.89 4.80
CA GLY A 33 -2.67 14.16 5.42
C GLY A 33 -3.88 14.01 4.48
N ASP A 34 -3.66 13.80 3.17
CA ASP A 34 -4.76 13.60 2.25
C ASP A 34 -5.52 12.27 2.48
N SER A 35 -6.85 12.33 2.34
CA SER A 35 -7.66 11.11 2.22
C SER A 35 -7.76 10.71 0.76
N VAL A 36 -7.38 9.47 0.42
CA VAL A 36 -7.43 8.96 -0.94
C VAL A 36 -8.30 7.70 -1.01
N THR A 37 -9.26 7.68 -1.92
CA THR A 37 -10.02 6.48 -2.27
C THR A 37 -9.43 5.83 -3.50
N VAL A 38 -9.23 4.52 -3.46
CA VAL A 38 -8.79 3.70 -4.60
C VAL A 38 -9.81 2.60 -4.85
N ALA A 39 -10.18 2.37 -6.11
CA ALA A 39 -11.01 1.27 -6.55
C ALA A 39 -10.35 0.57 -7.75
N ILE A 40 -10.26 -0.75 -7.69
CA ILE A 40 -9.74 -1.60 -8.77
C ILE A 40 -10.85 -2.59 -9.11
N THR A 41 -11.35 -2.53 -10.34
CA THR A 41 -12.55 -3.26 -10.77
C THR A 41 -12.25 -4.03 -12.04
N GLN A 42 -12.44 -5.35 -12.01
CA GLN A 42 -12.44 -6.16 -13.23
C GLN A 42 -13.71 -5.89 -14.03
N THR A 43 -13.58 -5.38 -15.24
CA THR A 43 -14.69 -5.03 -16.14
C THR A 43 -14.86 -6.03 -17.30
N GLY A 44 -13.89 -6.92 -17.48
CA GLY A 44 -13.91 -8.01 -18.46
C GLY A 44 -12.87 -9.07 -18.11
N ALA A 45 -12.76 -10.14 -18.90
CA ALA A 45 -11.89 -11.28 -18.59
C ALA A 45 -10.43 -10.88 -18.26
N SER A 46 -9.89 -9.89 -18.99
CA SER A 46 -8.57 -9.32 -18.74
C SER A 46 -8.61 -7.80 -18.58
N ASP A 47 -9.77 -7.18 -18.55
CA ASP A 47 -9.91 -5.71 -18.56
C ASP A 47 -10.20 -5.22 -17.15
N TRP A 48 -9.43 -4.23 -16.70
CA TRP A 48 -9.52 -3.68 -15.35
C TRP A 48 -9.58 -2.17 -15.39
N SER A 49 -10.48 -1.59 -14.60
CA SER A 49 -10.54 -0.16 -14.32
C SER A 49 -9.85 0.13 -12.99
N ILE A 50 -8.92 1.07 -12.98
CA ILE A 50 -8.29 1.60 -11.77
C ILE A 50 -8.73 3.05 -11.63
N ALA A 51 -9.41 3.35 -10.53
CA ALA A 51 -9.88 4.68 -10.19
C ALA A 51 -9.28 5.13 -8.85
N MET A 52 -8.82 6.38 -8.81
CA MET A 52 -8.32 7.04 -7.62
C MET A 52 -9.00 8.40 -7.47
N LYS A 53 -9.30 8.78 -6.23
CA LYS A 53 -9.83 10.09 -5.89
C LYS A 53 -9.10 10.61 -4.67
N ASN A 54 -8.45 11.76 -4.79
CA ASN A 54 -8.05 12.53 -3.62
C ASN A 54 -9.32 13.21 -3.08
N ASN A 55 -9.80 12.77 -1.92
CA ASN A 55 -11.03 13.29 -1.31
C ASN A 55 -10.83 14.69 -0.74
N THR A 56 -9.60 15.05 -0.37
CA THR A 56 -9.26 16.38 0.14
C THR A 56 -9.35 17.42 -0.97
N THR A 57 -8.74 17.15 -2.12
CA THR A 57 -8.67 18.11 -3.23
C THR A 57 -9.81 17.95 -4.25
N GLY A 58 -10.46 16.78 -4.27
CA GLY A 58 -11.47 16.42 -5.27
C GLY A 58 -10.90 15.91 -6.59
N GLU A 59 -9.57 15.92 -6.79
CA GLU A 59 -8.92 15.41 -7.99
C GLU A 59 -9.19 13.91 -8.18
N ARG A 60 -9.25 13.49 -9.44
CA ARG A 60 -9.56 12.11 -9.84
C ARG A 60 -8.63 11.64 -10.94
N TYR A 61 -8.30 10.36 -10.89
CA TYR A 61 -7.59 9.65 -11.94
C TYR A 61 -8.31 8.33 -12.22
N THR A 62 -8.57 8.04 -13.49
CA THR A 62 -9.14 6.76 -13.93
C THR A 62 -8.39 6.25 -15.16
N THR A 63 -8.09 4.96 -15.19
CA THR A 63 -7.49 4.32 -16.36
C THR A 63 -8.01 2.89 -16.52
N THR A 64 -8.01 2.39 -17.75
CA THR A 64 -8.27 0.98 -18.05
C THR A 64 -6.97 0.31 -18.44
N VAL A 65 -6.70 -0.86 -17.88
CA VAL A 65 -5.52 -1.68 -18.17
C VAL A 65 -5.93 -3.09 -18.56
N LYS A 66 -5.07 -3.76 -19.32
CA LYS A 66 -5.19 -5.19 -19.60
C LYS A 66 -4.28 -5.96 -18.65
N TYR A 67 -4.85 -6.90 -17.90
CA TYR A 67 -4.14 -7.76 -16.97
C TYR A 67 -4.89 -9.09 -16.79
N VAL A 68 -4.19 -10.20 -17.00
CA VAL A 68 -4.71 -11.54 -16.75
C VAL A 68 -4.42 -11.91 -15.31
N SER A 69 -5.46 -11.92 -14.47
CA SER A 69 -5.38 -12.20 -13.04
C SER A 69 -5.89 -13.60 -12.73
N SER A 70 -5.33 -14.25 -11.71
CA SER A 70 -5.92 -15.46 -11.12
C SER A 70 -7.08 -15.16 -10.16
N ASN A 71 -7.26 -13.88 -9.77
CA ASN A 71 -8.24 -13.42 -8.78
C ASN A 71 -8.12 -14.15 -7.43
N SER A 72 -6.92 -14.60 -7.09
CA SER A 72 -6.67 -15.42 -5.89
C SER A 72 -6.54 -14.64 -4.58
N SER A 73 -6.31 -13.32 -4.65
CA SER A 73 -6.21 -12.46 -3.48
C SER A 73 -6.72 -11.04 -3.74
N ALA A 74 -7.04 -10.35 -2.64
CA ALA A 74 -7.25 -8.91 -2.58
C ALA A 74 -6.57 -8.42 -1.30
N GLU A 75 -5.82 -7.32 -1.38
CA GLU A 75 -4.94 -6.88 -0.29
C GLU A 75 -5.00 -5.37 -0.10
N TRP A 76 -4.77 -4.94 1.14
CA TRP A 76 -4.57 -3.55 1.54
C TRP A 76 -3.25 -3.46 2.29
N VAL A 77 -2.25 -2.85 1.67
CA VAL A 77 -0.85 -3.00 2.09
C VAL A 77 -0.21 -1.64 2.33
N GLN A 78 0.50 -1.52 3.45
CA GLN A 78 1.60 -0.57 3.60
C GLN A 78 2.89 -1.33 3.27
N GLU A 79 3.59 -0.92 2.23
CA GLU A 79 4.75 -1.63 1.70
C GLU A 79 6.07 -0.90 2.05
N ALA A 80 7.17 -1.65 2.12
CA ALA A 80 8.53 -1.13 2.08
C ALA A 80 9.14 -1.43 0.69
N PRO A 81 9.20 -0.46 -0.23
CA PRO A 81 9.65 -0.72 -1.59
C PRO A 81 11.15 -1.09 -1.63
N SER A 82 11.51 -1.96 -2.56
CA SER A 82 12.92 -2.30 -2.85
C SER A 82 13.47 -1.49 -4.02
N VAL A 83 14.71 -1.02 -3.91
CA VAL A 83 15.46 -0.42 -5.03
C VAL A 83 16.69 -1.31 -5.31
N GLY A 84 16.70 -1.94 -6.49
CA GLY A 84 17.73 -2.89 -6.86
C GLY A 84 17.71 -4.13 -5.95
N ARG A 85 18.81 -4.40 -5.23
CA ARG A 85 18.91 -5.55 -4.30
C ARG A 85 18.65 -5.17 -2.83
N GLY A 86 18.33 -3.90 -2.54
CA GLY A 86 18.17 -3.40 -1.18
C GLY A 86 16.76 -2.90 -0.90
N LEU A 87 16.34 -3.00 0.36
CA LEU A 87 15.16 -2.28 0.85
C LEU A 87 15.51 -0.81 1.02
N VAL A 88 14.61 0.08 0.60
CA VAL A 88 14.71 1.50 0.96
C VAL A 88 14.41 1.62 2.46
N PRO A 89 15.17 2.43 3.23
CA PRO A 89 14.83 2.69 4.63
C PRO A 89 13.37 3.13 4.75
N LEU A 90 12.59 2.38 5.52
CA LEU A 90 11.19 2.70 5.77
C LEU A 90 11.12 3.96 6.63
N ASP A 91 10.38 4.95 6.16
CA ASP A 91 10.18 6.22 6.84
C ASP A 91 9.39 6.06 8.15
N ASN A 92 9.36 7.12 8.96
CA ASN A 92 8.55 7.15 10.18
C ASN A 92 7.15 7.70 9.87
N PHE A 93 6.36 6.94 9.10
CA PHE A 93 5.02 7.37 8.65
C PHE A 93 3.97 7.44 9.77
N GLY A 94 4.32 7.08 11.02
CA GLY A 94 3.38 7.05 12.14
C GLY A 94 2.32 5.97 11.96
N THR A 95 1.09 6.37 11.64
CA THR A 95 -0.05 5.47 11.47
C THR A 95 -0.81 5.80 10.19
N LEU A 96 -0.98 4.80 9.32
CA LEU A 96 -1.88 4.83 8.18
C LEU A 96 -3.17 4.09 8.52
N THR A 97 -4.33 4.62 8.14
CA THR A 97 -5.62 3.96 8.36
C THR A 97 -6.30 3.67 7.03
N PHE A 98 -6.65 2.40 6.82
CA PHE A 98 -7.59 1.99 5.77
C PHE A 98 -9.00 2.03 6.34
N THR A 99 -9.93 2.60 5.58
CA THR A 99 -11.36 2.65 5.92
C THR A 99 -12.20 2.21 4.74
N SER A 100 -13.42 1.73 4.99
CA SER A 100 -14.33 1.22 3.95
C SER A 100 -13.69 0.14 3.06
N ALA A 101 -12.72 -0.62 3.60
CA ALA A 101 -12.02 -1.67 2.89
C ALA A 101 -12.98 -2.82 2.58
N SER A 102 -13.08 -3.18 1.29
CA SER A 102 -13.97 -4.23 0.81
C SER A 102 -13.51 -4.80 -0.52
N ALA A 103 -13.78 -6.08 -0.74
CA ALA A 103 -13.54 -6.77 -2.00
C ALA A 103 -14.79 -7.58 -2.42
N VAL A 104 -14.81 -8.05 -3.66
CA VAL A 104 -15.86 -8.95 -4.15
C VAL A 104 -15.31 -10.36 -4.15
N ARG A 105 -15.99 -11.27 -3.44
CA ARG A 105 -15.72 -12.71 -3.44
C ARG A 105 -17.00 -13.43 -3.81
N ASP A 106 -16.92 -14.32 -4.81
CA ASP A 106 -18.06 -15.11 -5.30
C ASP A 106 -19.30 -14.25 -5.65
N GLY A 107 -19.06 -13.07 -6.25
CA GLY A 107 -20.10 -12.12 -6.66
C GLY A 107 -20.68 -11.25 -5.55
N ALA A 108 -20.29 -11.45 -4.29
CA ALA A 108 -20.74 -10.65 -3.17
C ALA A 108 -19.66 -9.67 -2.70
N LYS A 109 -20.05 -8.41 -2.49
CA LYS A 109 -19.19 -7.41 -1.84
C LYS A 109 -19.13 -7.71 -0.33
N MET A 110 -17.92 -7.87 0.19
CA MET A 110 -17.65 -8.20 1.58
C MET A 110 -16.63 -7.21 2.15
N ASP A 111 -16.79 -6.84 3.41
CA ASP A 111 -15.79 -6.07 4.15
C ASP A 111 -14.62 -6.96 4.62
N VAL A 112 -13.56 -6.37 5.16
CA VAL A 112 -12.35 -7.13 5.55
C VAL A 112 -12.62 -8.15 6.66
N ARG A 113 -13.62 -7.95 7.52
CA ARG A 113 -14.02 -8.95 8.52
C ARG A 113 -14.72 -10.13 7.86
N ALA A 114 -15.71 -9.88 7.01
CA ALA A 114 -16.46 -10.91 6.31
C ALA A 114 -15.58 -11.71 5.33
N LEU A 115 -14.51 -11.10 4.84
CA LEU A 115 -13.48 -11.76 4.03
C LEU A 115 -12.54 -12.68 4.83
N ASP A 116 -12.60 -12.66 6.17
CA ASP A 116 -11.63 -13.31 7.06
C ASP A 116 -10.18 -12.87 6.74
N ALA A 117 -9.98 -11.56 6.57
CA ALA A 117 -8.69 -11.02 6.17
C ALA A 117 -7.59 -11.34 7.20
N HIS A 118 -6.44 -11.82 6.71
CA HIS A 118 -5.29 -12.12 7.54
C HIS A 118 -4.35 -10.92 7.67
N ALA A 119 -4.01 -10.57 8.91
CA ALA A 119 -3.00 -9.55 9.18
C ALA A 119 -1.59 -10.08 8.86
N ILE A 120 -0.80 -9.29 8.14
CA ILE A 120 0.61 -9.56 7.87
C ILE A 120 1.45 -8.44 8.51
N THR A 121 2.34 -8.81 9.42
CA THR A 121 3.28 -7.87 10.06
C THR A 121 4.54 -7.71 9.23
N MET A 122 4.94 -6.46 8.98
CA MET A 122 6.21 -6.17 8.33
C MET A 122 7.35 -6.35 9.33
N ILE A 123 8.36 -7.15 8.99
CA ILE A 123 9.52 -7.43 9.83
C ILE A 123 10.83 -7.02 9.15
N ASN A 124 11.84 -6.64 9.93
CA ASN A 124 13.20 -6.44 9.44
C ASN A 124 14.00 -7.75 9.39
N GLY A 125 15.25 -7.69 8.91
CA GLY A 125 16.14 -8.85 8.84
C GLY A 125 16.48 -9.48 10.20
N ALA A 126 16.26 -8.78 11.31
CA ALA A 126 16.40 -9.29 12.67
C ALA A 126 15.09 -9.87 13.23
N ARG A 127 14.05 -10.03 12.40
CA ARG A 127 12.71 -10.52 12.76
C ARG A 127 11.97 -9.62 13.76
N GLN A 128 12.32 -8.34 13.81
CA GLN A 128 11.60 -7.37 14.63
C GLN A 128 10.47 -6.76 13.79
N ALA A 129 9.29 -6.61 14.38
CA ALA A 129 8.18 -5.91 13.74
C ALA A 129 8.55 -4.44 13.51
N ILE A 130 8.51 -3.97 12.26
CA ILE A 130 8.77 -2.58 11.86
C ILE A 130 7.47 -1.84 11.50
N ALA A 131 6.43 -2.55 11.07
CA ALA A 131 5.08 -2.02 10.91
C ALA A 131 4.04 -3.10 11.23
N THR A 132 3.04 -2.76 12.05
CA THR A 132 2.07 -3.73 12.57
C THR A 132 0.64 -3.29 12.25
N PRO A 133 -0.17 -4.15 11.62
CA PRO A 133 -1.61 -3.91 11.50
C PRO A 133 -2.33 -3.94 12.86
N SER A 134 -3.36 -3.14 13.03
CA SER A 134 -4.31 -3.25 14.13
C SER A 134 -5.23 -4.47 13.95
N VAL A 135 -6.02 -4.76 14.98
CA VAL A 135 -7.23 -5.57 14.78
C VAL A 135 -8.21 -4.83 13.86
N ILE A 136 -9.09 -5.58 13.20
CA ILE A 136 -10.18 -5.01 12.39
C ILE A 136 -11.15 -4.26 13.32
N GLY A 137 -11.41 -2.99 13.00
CA GLY A 137 -12.31 -2.11 13.74
C GLY A 137 -13.74 -2.64 13.77
N ALA A 138 -14.55 -2.17 14.73
CA ALA A 138 -15.91 -2.68 14.96
C ALA A 138 -16.81 -2.61 13.70
N ASP A 139 -16.57 -1.66 12.81
CA ASP A 139 -17.26 -1.51 11.52
C ASP A 139 -17.02 -2.64 10.51
N GLY A 140 -16.02 -3.50 10.75
CA GLY A 140 -15.66 -4.62 9.86
C GLY A 140 -14.87 -4.22 8.63
N ALA A 141 -14.66 -2.92 8.43
CA ALA A 141 -14.15 -2.34 7.19
C ALA A 141 -12.92 -1.44 7.40
N SER A 142 -12.49 -1.23 8.65
CA SER A 142 -11.34 -0.37 8.96
C SER A 142 -10.25 -1.11 9.73
N PHE A 143 -9.00 -0.76 9.46
CA PHE A 143 -7.84 -1.15 10.25
C PHE A 143 -6.72 -0.12 10.03
N SER A 144 -5.75 -0.06 10.93
CA SER A 144 -4.57 0.78 10.77
C SER A 144 -3.29 -0.04 10.67
N VAL A 145 -2.24 0.58 10.14
CA VAL A 145 -0.87 0.07 10.18
C VAL A 145 -0.02 1.12 10.86
N THR A 146 0.69 0.73 11.92
CA THR A 146 1.53 1.64 12.72
C THR A 146 3.00 1.27 12.62
N ARG A 147 3.84 2.26 12.32
CA ARG A 147 5.30 2.18 12.36
C ARG A 147 5.76 1.98 13.82
N THR A 148 6.56 0.95 14.06
CA THR A 148 7.17 0.72 15.38
C THR A 148 8.45 1.54 15.55
N GLN A 149 9.07 1.46 16.73
CA GLN A 149 10.39 2.05 16.96
C GLN A 149 11.55 1.14 16.51
N ALA A 150 11.27 -0.05 15.95
CA ALA A 150 12.32 -0.95 15.50
C ALA A 150 13.03 -0.37 14.26
N PRO A 151 14.37 -0.53 14.14
CA PRO A 151 15.13 -0.03 12.99
C PRO A 151 14.65 -0.65 11.67
N SER A 152 14.52 0.18 10.64
CA SER A 152 14.13 -0.21 9.27
C SER A 152 15.30 -0.30 8.30
N ASP A 153 16.54 -0.10 8.77
CA ASP A 153 17.71 0.07 7.92
C ASP A 153 17.84 -1.06 6.89
N GLY A 154 17.79 -0.69 5.60
CA GLY A 154 18.23 -1.51 4.47
C GLY A 154 19.74 -1.65 4.37
N ALA A 155 20.49 -1.27 5.41
CA ALA A 155 21.94 -1.33 5.42
C ALA A 155 22.40 -2.78 5.60
N THR A 156 22.98 -3.35 4.55
CA THR A 156 23.91 -4.48 4.70
C THR A 156 24.88 -4.14 5.85
N PRO A 157 25.11 -5.04 6.82
CA PRO A 157 25.99 -4.73 7.93
C PRO A 157 27.36 -4.34 7.36
N ARG A 158 27.77 -3.08 7.55
CA ARG A 158 29.14 -2.67 7.25
C ARG A 158 30.03 -3.52 8.13
N ARG A 159 30.69 -4.52 7.54
CA ARG A 159 31.81 -5.20 8.17
C ARG A 159 32.80 -4.10 8.57
N ARG A 160 32.90 -3.84 9.88
CA ARG A 160 34.08 -3.18 10.46
C ARG A 160 35.28 -4.02 10.01
N ARG A 161 36.05 -3.52 9.05
CA ARG A 161 37.43 -3.97 8.90
C ARG A 161 38.19 -3.36 10.07
N GLY A 162 38.80 -4.24 10.87
CA GLY A 162 39.81 -3.84 11.85
C GLY A 162 41.08 -3.35 11.18
#